data_AF-A0A2H5XYP1-F1
#
_entry.id   AF-A0A2H5XYP1-F1
#
_cell.length_a   1.000
_cell.length_b   1.000
_cell.length_c   1.000
_cell.angle_alpha   90.00
_cell.angle_beta   90.00
_cell.angle_gamma   90.00
#
_symmetry.space_group_name_H-M   'P 1'
#
loop_
_entity.id
_entity.type
_entity.pdbx_description
1 polymer ?
#
loop_
_entity_poly.entity_id
_entity_poly.type
_entity_poly.pdbx_seq_one_letter_code
_entity_poly.pdbx_strand_id
1 'polypeptide(L)'
;MTVRSVGLVMLGYTLLQAQQPSFSADTLARDTGSGLSPKSPTGALLRSLLLPGWGQWYVGAYWKAPIFLLSTGVSAYFTVVNHRLFLRSQRELEEAQRQGASAWELARLRAYRDFAVQQRDLALAFCLGAYVLAALDAYVGAELSSFDVSDRLSVVPWIGTDRAGVVLMITRP
;
A
#
# COMPACT_ATOMS: atom_id res chain seq x y z
N MET A 1 5.88 29.62 12.20
CA MET A 1 4.54 29.20 11.71
C MET A 1 4.44 27.68 11.49
N THR A 2 5.08 26.85 12.34
CA THR A 2 5.29 25.41 12.04
C THR A 2 4.53 24.47 12.97
N VAL A 3 4.18 24.90 14.19
CA VAL A 3 3.54 24.03 15.19
C VAL A 3 2.03 23.85 14.94
N ARG A 4 1.35 24.86 14.38
CA ARG A 4 -0.09 24.79 14.06
C ARG A 4 -0.38 23.84 12.89
N SER A 5 0.55 23.72 11.95
CA SER A 5 0.44 22.85 10.77
C SER A 5 0.62 21.38 11.15
N VAL A 6 1.55 21.08 12.06
CA VAL A 6 1.79 19.71 12.55
C VAL A 6 0.60 19.20 13.37
N GLY A 7 0.00 20.07 14.21
CA GLY A 7 -1.22 19.74 14.94
C GLY A 7 -2.38 19.37 14.00
N LEU A 8 -2.56 20.11 12.91
CA LEU A 8 -3.63 19.87 11.94
C LEU A 8 -3.42 18.58 11.12
N VAL A 9 -2.17 18.24 10.82
CA VAL A 9 -1.81 16.96 10.16
C VAL A 9 -2.08 15.76 11.07
N MET A 10 -1.74 15.86 12.36
CA MET A 10 -2.01 14.81 13.34
C MET A 10 -3.51 14.64 13.63
N LEU A 11 -4.26 15.74 13.68
CA LEU A 11 -5.73 15.72 13.84
C LEU A 11 -6.43 15.17 12.60
N GLY A 12 -5.91 15.46 11.40
CA GLY A 12 -6.38 14.85 10.16
C GLY A 12 -6.13 13.33 10.14
N TYR A 13 -4.98 12.87 10.63
CA TYR A 13 -4.65 11.45 10.71
C TYR A 13 -5.56 10.69 11.68
N THR A 14 -5.87 11.25 12.85
CA THR A 14 -6.78 10.62 13.81
C THR A 14 -8.23 10.65 13.35
N LEU A 15 -8.68 11.68 12.64
CA LEU A 15 -10.02 11.70 12.04
C LEU A 15 -10.17 10.70 10.90
N LEU A 16 -9.10 10.43 10.13
CA LEU A 16 -9.09 9.39 9.10
C LEU A 16 -9.15 7.97 9.71
N GLN A 17 -8.54 7.78 10.88
CA GLN A 17 -8.68 6.55 11.69
C GLN A 17 -10.09 6.45 12.31
N ALA A 18 -10.73 7.58 12.64
CA ALA A 18 -12.09 7.60 13.18
C ALA A 18 -13.20 7.37 12.13
N GLN A 19 -12.89 7.58 10.84
CA GLN A 19 -13.81 7.28 9.72
C GLN A 19 -13.73 5.83 9.25
N GLN A 20 -12.94 4.96 9.90
CA GLN A 20 -13.07 3.53 9.66
C GLN A 20 -14.51 3.15 10.02
N PRO A 21 -15.30 2.58 9.09
CA PRO A 21 -16.67 2.19 9.39
C PRO A 21 -16.62 1.28 10.62
N SER A 22 -17.33 1.66 11.69
CA SER A 22 -17.52 0.80 12.84
C SER A 22 -18.06 -0.52 12.32
N PHE A 23 -17.23 -1.55 12.42
CA PHE A 23 -17.53 -2.90 12.01
C PHE A 23 -18.79 -3.33 12.76
N SER A 24 -19.93 -3.16 12.10
CA SER A 24 -21.24 -3.34 12.71
C SER A 24 -21.51 -4.83 12.73
N ALA A 25 -21.68 -5.39 13.93
CA ALA A 25 -21.95 -6.82 14.15
C ALA A 25 -23.12 -7.35 13.30
N ASP A 26 -24.04 -6.49 12.88
CA ASP A 26 -25.12 -6.82 11.95
C ASP A 26 -24.64 -7.25 10.54
N THR A 27 -23.41 -6.90 10.16
CA THR A 27 -22.78 -7.35 8.91
C THR A 27 -22.24 -8.78 9.04
N LEU A 28 -21.73 -9.16 10.22
CA LEU A 28 -21.25 -10.52 10.51
C LEU A 28 -22.37 -11.56 10.43
N ALA A 29 -23.57 -11.23 10.91
CA ALA A 29 -24.72 -12.12 10.86
C ALA A 29 -25.20 -12.41 9.41
N ARG A 30 -24.94 -11.49 8.47
CA ARG A 30 -25.20 -11.70 7.04
C ARG A 30 -24.13 -12.56 6.37
N ASP A 31 -22.90 -12.51 6.86
CA ASP A 31 -21.74 -13.23 6.30
C ASP A 31 -21.54 -14.62 6.92
N THR A 32 -22.24 -14.95 8.01
CA THR A 32 -22.20 -16.30 8.63
C THR A 32 -22.81 -17.40 7.75
N GLY A 33 -23.46 -17.03 6.64
CA GLY A 33 -23.99 -17.96 5.63
C GLY A 33 -23.01 -18.28 4.49
N SER A 34 -21.90 -17.55 4.36
CA SER A 34 -20.86 -17.80 3.36
C SER A 34 -19.60 -18.29 4.06
N GLY A 35 -19.34 -19.59 4.00
CA GLY A 35 -18.05 -20.15 4.37
C GLY A 35 -16.93 -19.48 3.56
N LEU A 36 -16.23 -18.52 4.17
CA LEU A 36 -15.06 -17.89 3.58
C LEU A 36 -13.92 -18.91 3.63
N SER A 37 -13.71 -19.57 2.49
CA SER A 37 -12.57 -20.46 2.29
C SER A 37 -11.25 -19.72 2.61
N PRO A 38 -10.33 -20.33 3.37
CA PRO A 38 -9.01 -19.76 3.63
C PRO A 38 -8.34 -19.33 2.33
N LYS A 39 -7.87 -18.09 2.25
CA LYS A 39 -7.21 -17.57 1.05
C LYS A 39 -5.73 -17.95 1.06
N SER A 40 -5.25 -18.52 -0.04
CA SER A 40 -3.85 -18.93 -0.15
C SER A 40 -2.93 -17.69 -0.25
N PRO A 41 -1.95 -17.52 0.64
CA PRO A 41 -0.99 -16.41 0.62
C PRO A 41 -0.14 -16.39 -0.66
N THR A 42 0.30 -17.57 -1.10
CA THR A 42 1.01 -17.75 -2.37
C THR A 42 0.15 -17.36 -3.58
N GLY A 43 -1.16 -17.60 -3.53
CA GLY A 43 -2.10 -17.18 -4.58
C GLY A 43 -2.31 -15.67 -4.65
N ALA A 44 -2.20 -14.95 -3.53
CA ALA A 44 -2.24 -13.48 -3.50
C ALA A 44 -0.94 -12.89 -4.08
N LEU A 45 0.20 -13.48 -3.71
CA LEU A 45 1.52 -13.11 -4.21
C LEU A 45 1.61 -13.26 -5.73
N LEU A 46 1.21 -14.41 -6.26
CA LEU A 46 1.29 -14.71 -7.69
C LEU A 46 0.45 -13.73 -8.52
N ARG A 47 -0.73 -13.34 -8.02
CA ARG A 47 -1.62 -12.38 -8.68
C ARG A 47 -1.07 -10.96 -8.62
N SER A 48 -0.52 -10.53 -7.49
CA SER A 48 0.20 -9.26 -7.37
C SER A 48 1.45 -9.20 -8.27
N LEU A 49 2.09 -10.34 -8.51
CA LEU A 49 3.23 -10.45 -9.42
C LEU A 49 2.85 -10.42 -10.90
N LEU A 50 1.59 -10.67 -11.25
CA LEU A 50 1.10 -10.60 -12.63
C LEU A 50 0.63 -9.20 -12.98
N LEU A 51 -0.08 -8.54 -12.07
CA LEU A 51 -0.57 -7.17 -12.25
C LEU A 51 -0.46 -6.40 -10.93
N PRO A 52 0.16 -5.21 -10.93
CA PRO A 52 0.28 -4.40 -9.72
C PRO A 52 -1.12 -4.02 -9.21
N GLY A 53 -1.48 -4.52 -8.03
CA GLY A 53 -2.79 -4.31 -7.40
C GLY A 53 -3.77 -5.50 -7.50
N TRP A 54 -3.49 -6.56 -8.26
CA TRP A 54 -4.43 -7.70 -8.40
C TRP A 54 -4.51 -8.57 -7.14
N GLY A 55 -3.43 -8.74 -6.38
CA GLY A 55 -3.52 -9.45 -5.10
C GLY A 55 -4.37 -8.74 -4.05
N GLN A 56 -4.52 -7.41 -4.14
CA GLN A 56 -5.41 -6.64 -3.25
C GLN A 56 -6.88 -6.99 -3.47
N TRP A 57 -7.29 -7.24 -4.72
CA TRP A 57 -8.63 -7.74 -5.04
C TRP A 57 -8.85 -9.14 -4.49
N TYR A 58 -7.86 -10.01 -4.59
CA TYR A 58 -7.95 -11.38 -4.08
C TYR A 58 -8.13 -11.41 -2.56
N VAL A 59 -7.39 -10.58 -1.83
CA VAL A 59 -7.53 -10.48 -0.36
C VAL A 59 -8.85 -9.82 0.04
N GLY A 60 -9.45 -8.98 -0.82
CA GLY A 60 -10.68 -8.22 -0.54
C GLY A 60 -10.43 -6.76 -0.13
N ALA A 61 -9.18 -6.31 -0.18
CA ALA A 61 -8.76 -4.95 0.13
C ALA A 61 -8.84 -4.02 -1.11
N TYR A 62 -10.03 -3.92 -1.71
CA TYR A 62 -10.22 -3.20 -2.98
C TYR A 62 -9.81 -1.73 -2.96
N TRP A 63 -9.96 -1.06 -1.81
CA TRP A 63 -9.61 0.36 -1.66
C TRP A 63 -8.09 0.62 -1.77
N LYS A 64 -7.24 -0.38 -1.48
CA LYS A 64 -5.78 -0.28 -1.62
C LYS A 64 -5.33 -0.42 -3.09
N ALA A 65 -6.11 -1.12 -3.90
CA ALA A 65 -5.80 -1.38 -5.30
C ALA A 65 -5.54 -0.09 -6.12
N PRO A 66 -6.42 0.95 -6.09
CA PRO A 66 -6.14 2.18 -6.84
C PRO A 66 -4.88 2.89 -6.36
N ILE A 67 -4.54 2.83 -5.07
CA ILE A 67 -3.33 3.45 -4.52
C ILE A 67 -2.08 2.79 -5.10
N PHE A 68 -2.01 1.45 -5.07
CA PHE A 68 -0.86 0.72 -5.61
C PHE A 68 -0.75 0.84 -7.13
N LEU A 69 -1.89 0.82 -7.83
CA LEU A 69 -1.93 1.01 -9.28
C LEU A 69 -1.46 2.42 -9.65
N LEU A 70 -1.93 3.46 -8.95
CA LEU A 70 -1.50 4.85 -9.17
C LEU A 70 -0.02 5.03 -8.85
N SER A 71 0.45 4.52 -7.70
CA SER A 71 1.87 4.62 -7.31
C SER A 71 2.80 3.98 -8.34
N THR A 72 2.49 2.75 -8.75
CA THR A 72 3.27 2.03 -9.77
C THR A 72 3.13 2.70 -11.14
N GLY A 73 1.93 3.15 -11.51
CA GLY A 73 1.66 3.79 -12.80
C GLY A 73 2.37 5.15 -12.95
N VAL A 74 2.34 5.99 -11.92
CA VAL A 74 3.02 7.29 -11.90
C VAL A 74 4.53 7.11 -11.98
N SER A 75 5.10 6.23 -11.15
CA SER A 75 6.54 5.96 -11.16
C SER A 75 7.02 5.31 -12.48
N ALA A 76 6.23 4.41 -13.06
CA ALA A 76 6.48 3.87 -14.40
C ALA A 76 6.45 4.96 -15.48
N TYR A 77 5.45 5.86 -15.44
CA TYR A 77 5.37 7.00 -16.35
C TYR A 77 6.62 7.88 -16.27
N PHE A 78 7.03 8.27 -15.06
CA PHE A 78 8.26 9.05 -14.86
C PHE A 78 9.50 8.29 -15.32
N THR A 79 9.56 6.98 -15.12
CA THR A 79 10.67 6.15 -15.62
C THR A 79 10.77 6.24 -17.14
N VAL A 80 9.64 6.13 -17.86
CA VAL A 80 9.61 6.23 -19.34
C VAL A 80 10.00 7.63 -19.81
N VAL A 81 9.46 8.67 -19.19
CA VAL A 81 9.77 10.07 -19.57
C VAL A 81 11.25 10.37 -19.35
N ASN A 82 11.80 10.04 -18.19
CA ASN A 82 13.22 10.25 -17.89
C ASN A 82 14.13 9.37 -18.75
N HIS A 83 13.70 8.14 -19.09
CA HIS A 83 14.44 7.29 -20.02
C HIS A 83 14.51 7.88 -21.43
N ARG A 84 13.41 8.46 -21.93
CA ARG A 84 13.41 9.17 -23.23
C ARG A 84 14.32 10.40 -23.18
N LEU A 85 14.30 11.13 -22.07
CA LEU A 85 15.18 12.28 -21.87
C LEU A 85 16.66 11.87 -21.86
N PHE A 86 16.98 10.79 -21.16
CA PHE A 86 18.31 10.19 -21.17
C PHE A 86 18.76 9.86 -22.61
N LEU A 87 17.95 9.11 -23.38
CA LEU A 87 18.29 8.76 -24.76
C LEU A 87 18.51 9.98 -25.65
N ARG A 88 17.70 11.04 -25.48
CA ARG A 88 17.88 12.30 -26.20
C ARG A 88 19.20 12.98 -25.82
N SER A 89 19.45 13.14 -24.52
CA SER A 89 20.66 13.79 -24.00
C SER A 89 21.95 13.04 -24.41
N GLN A 90 21.88 11.71 -24.53
CA GLN A 90 22.99 10.90 -24.99
C GLN A 90 23.33 11.19 -26.45
N ARG A 91 22.31 11.28 -27.32
CA ARG A 91 22.50 11.62 -28.74
C ARG A 91 23.10 13.02 -28.91
N GLU A 92 22.56 14.01 -28.20
CA GLU A 92 23.08 15.39 -28.24
C GLU A 92 24.56 15.46 -27.80
N LEU A 93 24.94 14.69 -26.78
CA LEU A 93 26.33 14.60 -26.33
C LEU A 93 27.24 13.94 -27.37
N GLU A 94 26.79 12.85 -28.01
CA GLU A 94 27.55 12.17 -29.06
C GLU A 94 27.73 13.06 -30.30
N GLU A 95 26.70 13.78 -30.70
CA GLU A 95 26.74 14.72 -31.83
C GLU A 95 27.70 15.89 -31.55
N ALA A 96 27.64 16.48 -30.35
CA ALA A 96 28.56 17.53 -29.94
C ALA A 96 30.02 17.04 -29.93
N GLN A 97 30.26 15.79 -29.51
CA GLN A 97 31.60 15.19 -29.57
C GLN A 97 32.09 15.02 -31.02
N ARG A 98 31.23 14.56 -31.93
CA ARG A 98 31.56 14.40 -33.36
C ARG A 98 31.88 15.72 -34.04
N GLN A 99 31.19 16.80 -33.65
CA GLN A 99 31.40 18.15 -34.19
C GLN A 99 32.62 18.85 -33.58
N GLY A 100 33.32 18.22 -32.63
CA GLY A 100 34.46 18.85 -31.95
C GLY A 100 34.04 20.00 -31.04
N ALA A 101 32.87 19.88 -30.39
CA ALA A 101 32.37 20.89 -29.47
C ALA A 101 33.38 21.20 -28.35
N SER A 102 33.32 22.44 -27.88
CA SER A 102 34.21 22.93 -26.83
C SER A 102 34.06 22.14 -25.51
N ALA A 103 35.12 22.15 -24.68
CA ALA A 103 35.12 21.44 -23.41
C ALA A 103 33.98 21.87 -22.47
N TRP A 104 33.64 23.17 -22.47
CA TRP A 104 32.56 23.70 -21.63
C TRP A 104 31.18 23.20 -22.11
N GLU A 105 30.98 23.09 -23.41
CA GLU A 105 29.71 22.64 -23.99
C GLU A 105 29.49 21.14 -23.72
N LEU A 106 30.54 20.35 -23.89
CA LEU A 106 30.54 18.93 -23.52
C LEU A 106 30.28 18.73 -22.02
N ALA A 107 30.84 19.57 -21.16
CA ALA A 107 30.60 19.52 -19.71
C ALA A 107 29.13 19.82 -19.38
N ARG A 108 28.54 20.84 -20.01
CA ARG A 108 27.11 21.18 -19.85
C ARG A 108 26.20 20.02 -20.28
N LEU A 109 26.46 19.43 -21.44
CA LEU A 109 25.66 18.31 -21.97
C LEU A 109 25.81 17.04 -21.10
N ARG A 110 27.01 16.75 -20.60
CA ARG A 110 27.24 15.65 -19.65
C ARG A 110 26.45 15.85 -18.37
N ALA A 111 26.48 17.05 -17.78
CA ALA A 111 25.72 17.35 -16.57
C ALA A 111 24.21 17.17 -16.79
N TYR A 112 23.69 17.59 -17.95
CA TYR A 112 22.29 17.39 -18.29
C TYR A 112 21.91 15.91 -18.45
N ARG A 113 22.76 15.12 -19.11
CA ARG A 113 22.60 13.66 -19.19
C ARG A 113 22.62 13.02 -17.80
N ASP A 114 23.57 13.41 -16.95
CA ASP A 114 23.72 12.83 -15.60
C ASP A 114 22.49 13.09 -14.74
N PHE A 115 21.92 14.28 -14.84
CA PHE A 115 20.62 14.58 -14.23
C PHE A 115 19.52 13.64 -14.75
N ALA A 116 19.41 13.42 -16.06
CA ALA A 116 18.42 12.51 -16.64
C ALA A 116 18.62 11.05 -16.20
N VAL A 117 19.86 10.59 -16.06
CA VAL A 117 20.19 9.26 -15.52
C VAL A 117 19.72 9.14 -14.08
N GLN A 118 20.09 10.07 -13.23
CA GLN A 118 19.72 10.05 -11.81
C GLN A 118 18.20 10.03 -11.62
N GLN A 119 17.47 10.84 -12.39
CA GLN A 119 16.01 10.89 -12.29
C GLN A 119 15.33 9.62 -12.82
N ARG A 120 15.85 9.01 -13.88
CA ARG A 120 15.38 7.71 -14.38
C ARG A 120 15.59 6.63 -13.34
N ASP A 121 16.79 6.56 -12.77
CA ASP A 121 17.17 5.50 -11.84
C ASP A 121 16.39 5.62 -10.52
N LEU A 122 16.16 6.85 -10.05
CA LEU A 122 15.27 7.11 -8.90
C LEU A 122 13.83 6.70 -9.20
N ALA A 123 13.27 7.09 -10.36
CA ALA A 123 11.92 6.73 -10.74
C ALA A 123 11.75 5.20 -10.88
N LEU A 124 12.74 4.53 -11.45
CA LEU A 124 12.78 3.08 -11.58
C LEU A 124 12.83 2.41 -10.20
N ALA A 125 13.66 2.92 -9.28
CA ALA A 125 13.73 2.42 -7.92
C ALA A 125 12.38 2.57 -7.18
N PHE A 126 11.70 3.71 -7.34
CA PHE A 126 10.34 3.90 -6.81
C PHE A 126 9.34 2.93 -7.44
N CYS A 127 9.39 2.72 -8.76
CA CYS A 127 8.50 1.79 -9.45
C CYS A 127 8.67 0.36 -8.94
N LEU A 128 9.92 -0.10 -8.84
CA LEU A 128 10.25 -1.43 -8.31
C LEU A 128 9.88 -1.56 -6.83
N GLY A 129 10.18 -0.54 -6.02
CA GLY A 129 9.82 -0.51 -4.61
C GLY A 129 8.31 -0.57 -4.38
N ALA A 130 7.53 0.23 -5.13
CA ALA A 130 6.07 0.21 -5.09
C ALA A 130 5.51 -1.16 -5.49
N TYR A 131 6.09 -1.79 -6.52
CA TYR A 131 5.70 -3.12 -6.98
C TYR A 131 5.91 -4.19 -5.90
N VAL A 132 7.11 -4.23 -5.31
CA VAL A 132 7.44 -5.18 -4.24
C VAL A 132 6.57 -4.94 -3.01
N LEU A 133 6.39 -3.69 -2.60
CA LEU A 133 5.56 -3.34 -1.45
C LEU A 133 4.09 -3.76 -1.66
N ALA A 134 3.54 -3.56 -2.86
CA ALA A 134 2.19 -3.99 -3.20
C ALA A 134 2.01 -5.51 -3.09
N ALA A 135 3.03 -6.27 -3.53
CA ALA A 135 3.03 -7.72 -3.44
C ALA A 135 3.11 -8.21 -1.99
N LEU A 136 3.99 -7.60 -1.18
CA LEU A 136 4.13 -7.93 0.24
C LEU A 136 2.89 -7.57 1.07
N ASP A 137 2.27 -6.41 0.84
CA ASP A 137 1.05 -6.02 1.54
C ASP A 137 -0.10 -7.00 1.23
N ALA A 138 -0.21 -7.46 -0.02
CA ALA A 138 -1.19 -8.49 -0.38
C ALA A 138 -0.87 -9.86 0.25
N TYR A 139 0.41 -10.23 0.32
CA TYR A 139 0.84 -11.48 0.96
C TYR A 139 0.47 -11.49 2.45
N VAL A 140 0.88 -10.45 3.18
CA VAL A 140 0.60 -10.31 4.62
C VAL A 140 -0.91 -10.23 4.85
N GLY A 141 -1.66 -9.53 4.00
CA GLY A 141 -3.12 -9.49 4.09
C GLY A 141 -3.77 -10.85 3.90
N ALA A 142 -3.25 -11.68 3.00
CA ALA A 142 -3.72 -13.05 2.82
C ALA A 142 -3.36 -13.95 4.01
N GLU A 143 -2.14 -13.84 4.54
CA GLU A 143 -1.71 -14.57 5.74
C GLU A 143 -2.61 -14.23 6.93
N LEU A 144 -2.83 -12.93 7.17
CA LEU A 144 -3.70 -12.43 8.24
C LEU A 144 -5.18 -12.84 8.06
N SER A 145 -5.64 -13.07 6.84
CA SER A 145 -7.02 -13.53 6.59
C SER A 145 -7.30 -14.97 7.05
N SER A 146 -6.26 -15.76 7.32
CA SER A 146 -6.39 -17.13 7.85
C SER A 146 -6.38 -17.19 9.39
N PHE A 147 -6.06 -16.09 10.08
CA PHE A 147 -6.15 -16.04 11.54
C PHE A 147 -7.60 -15.83 11.96
N ASP A 148 -8.15 -16.78 12.71
CA ASP A 148 -9.51 -16.72 13.23
C ASP A 148 -9.59 -15.75 14.42
N VAL A 149 -10.10 -14.55 14.19
CA VAL A 149 -10.50 -13.60 15.23
C VAL A 149 -12.02 -13.75 15.46
N SER A 150 -12.46 -14.96 15.79
CA SER A 150 -13.83 -15.17 16.23
C SER A 150 -13.94 -14.76 17.70
N ASP A 151 -14.53 -13.59 17.94
CA ASP A 151 -14.90 -13.11 19.27
C ASP A 151 -15.99 -14.00 19.88
N ARG A 152 -15.63 -15.20 20.33
CA ARG A 152 -16.32 -15.88 21.43
C ARG A 152 -15.61 -15.57 22.74
N LEU A 153 -15.45 -14.28 23.02
CA LEU A 153 -15.13 -13.77 24.36
C LEU A 153 -16.27 -12.91 24.90
N SER A 154 -17.51 -13.32 24.64
CA SER A 154 -18.69 -12.78 25.32
C SER A 154 -18.80 -13.44 26.70
N VAL A 155 -18.29 -12.78 27.73
CA VAL A 155 -18.63 -13.11 29.12
C VAL A 155 -19.96 -12.43 29.40
N VAL A 156 -21.08 -13.15 29.29
CA VAL A 156 -22.39 -12.63 29.71
C VAL A 156 -22.51 -12.87 31.21
N PRO A 157 -22.46 -11.86 32.07
CA PRO A 157 -22.76 -12.05 33.49
C PRO A 157 -24.25 -12.38 33.61
N TRP A 158 -24.55 -13.58 34.06
CA TRP A 158 -25.91 -13.96 34.40
C TRP A 158 -26.19 -13.46 35.82
N ILE A 159 -27.16 -12.55 35.96
CA ILE A 159 -27.59 -12.00 37.24
C ILE A 159 -28.85 -12.76 37.69
N GLY A 160 -28.66 -13.64 38.67
CA GLY A 160 -29.75 -14.33 39.35
C GLY A 160 -30.05 -13.68 40.70
N THR A 161 -31.33 -13.46 41.00
CA THR A 161 -31.79 -13.03 42.32
C THR A 161 -32.29 -14.25 43.08
N ASP A 162 -31.60 -14.66 44.14
CA ASP A 162 -32.12 -15.66 45.09
C ASP A 162 -32.59 -14.97 46.37
N ARG A 163 -33.38 -15.66 47.20
CA ARG A 163 -33.98 -15.11 48.43
C ARG A 163 -32.96 -14.61 49.48
N ALA A 164 -31.66 -14.86 49.26
CA ALA A 164 -30.55 -14.44 50.11
C ALA A 164 -29.71 -13.27 49.54
N GLY A 165 -29.98 -12.77 48.33
CA GLY A 165 -29.26 -11.63 47.71
C GLY A 165 -28.93 -11.80 46.23
N VAL A 166 -28.20 -10.83 45.66
CA VAL A 166 -27.72 -10.85 44.26
C VAL A 166 -26.45 -11.69 44.18
N VAL A 167 -26.48 -12.77 43.39
CA VAL A 167 -25.30 -13.62 43.14
C VAL A 167 -24.78 -13.35 41.74
N LEU A 168 -23.52 -12.94 41.63
CA LEU A 168 -22.80 -12.81 40.37
C LEU A 168 -22.01 -14.09 40.12
N MET A 169 -22.49 -14.95 39.22
CA MET A 169 -21.71 -16.09 38.73
C MET A 169 -21.10 -15.75 37.37
N ILE A 170 -19.77 -15.78 37.29
CA ILE A 170 -19.04 -15.70 36.04
C ILE A 170 -18.93 -17.12 35.50
N THR A 171 -19.68 -17.45 34.45
CA THR A 171 -19.46 -18.70 33.73
C THR A 171 -18.16 -18.58 32.94
N ARG A 172 -17.28 -19.58 33.02
CA ARG A 172 -16.15 -19.69 32.10
C ARG A 172 -16.59 -20.48 30.86
N PRO A 173 -16.08 -20.15 29.67
CA PRO A 173 -16.35 -20.92 28.45
C PRO A 173 -15.86 -22.37 28.58
#